data_AF-D1CTN2-F1
#
_entry.id   AF-D1CTN2-F1
#
_cell.length_a   1.000
_cell.length_b   1.000
_cell.length_c   1.000
_cell.angle_alpha   90.00
_cell.angle_beta   90.00
_cell.angle_gamma   90.00
#
_symmetry.space_group_name_H-M   'P 1'
#
loop_
_entity.id
_entity.type
_entity.pdbx_description
1 polymer ?
#
loop_
_entity_poly.entity_id
_entity_poly.type
_entity_poly.pdbx_seq_one_letter_code
_entity_poly.pdbx_strand_id
1 'polypeptide(L)'
;MSDAATDLHLAFASEIIRDALADPPKRPVVQSFFDTATFTVSHVVWDRFSSAGAIIDSVLDLDPASGRTMGESARSLIDYVKYENIDVQWLLETHAHADHLSAASLLQAELGGQLAIGQKYQG
;
A
#
# COMPACT_ATOMS: atom_id res chain seq x y z
N MET A 1 -0.41 -22.57 37.22
CA MET A 1 -0.42 -23.25 35.92
C MET A 1 -1.48 -22.55 35.08
N SER A 2 -1.08 -21.50 34.35
CA SER A 2 -1.98 -20.76 33.49
C SER A 2 -2.21 -21.58 32.24
N ASP A 3 -3.48 -21.86 31.96
CA ASP A 3 -3.93 -22.55 30.77
C ASP A 3 -3.49 -21.74 29.55
N ALA A 4 -2.49 -22.25 28.83
CA ALA A 4 -2.01 -21.70 27.58
C ALA A 4 -3.06 -22.03 26.51
N ALA A 5 -4.21 -21.34 26.59
CA ALA A 5 -5.12 -21.24 25.47
C ALA A 5 -4.30 -20.73 24.29
N THR A 6 -4.06 -21.63 23.33
CA THR A 6 -3.41 -21.37 22.05
C THR A 6 -3.84 -20.01 21.53
N ASP A 7 -2.92 -19.06 21.44
CA ASP A 7 -3.20 -17.77 20.85
C ASP A 7 -3.59 -18.01 19.37
N LEU A 8 -4.89 -17.96 19.11
CA LEU A 8 -5.47 -18.25 17.80
C LEU A 8 -4.96 -17.27 16.75
N HIS A 9 -4.72 -16.02 17.13
CA HIS A 9 -4.20 -15.00 16.22
C HIS A 9 -2.74 -15.29 15.86
N LEU A 10 -1.92 -15.67 16.86
CA LEU A 10 -0.54 -16.08 16.61
C LEU A 10 -0.48 -17.35 15.76
N ALA A 11 -1.33 -18.34 16.04
CA ALA A 11 -1.39 -19.58 15.27
C ALA A 11 -1.78 -19.32 13.81
N PHE A 12 -2.81 -18.51 13.60
CA PHE A 12 -3.28 -18.13 12.28
C PHE A 12 -2.24 -17.32 11.49
N ALA A 13 -1.63 -16.30 12.10
CA ALA A 13 -0.57 -15.53 11.46
C ALA A 13 0.65 -16.41 11.10
N SER A 14 0.99 -17.36 11.97
CA SER A 14 2.08 -18.31 11.71
C SER A 14 1.78 -19.23 10.53
N GLU A 15 0.52 -19.64 10.36
CA GLU A 15 0.07 -20.46 9.23
C GLU A 15 0.18 -19.69 7.91
N ILE A 16 -0.30 -18.44 7.86
CA ILE A 16 -0.15 -17.56 6.69
C ILE A 16 1.31 -17.45 6.26
N ILE A 17 2.23 -17.24 7.21
CA ILE A 17 3.65 -17.11 6.92
C ILE A 17 4.21 -18.42 6.36
N ARG A 18 3.87 -19.57 6.95
CA ARG A 18 4.35 -20.88 6.47
C ARG A 18 3.87 -21.17 5.06
N ASP A 19 2.60 -20.92 4.77
CA ASP A 19 2.02 -21.13 3.45
C ASP A 19 2.69 -20.24 2.40
N ALA A 20 2.91 -18.97 2.73
CA ALA A 20 3.64 -18.04 1.85
C ALA A 20 5.09 -18.48 1.61
N LEU A 21 5.78 -19.03 2.62
CA LEU A 21 7.15 -19.52 2.47
C LEU A 21 7.24 -20.83 1.68
N ALA A 22 6.21 -21.69 1.78
CA ALA A 22 6.16 -22.98 1.09
C ALA A 22 5.88 -22.82 -0.42
N ASP A 23 5.24 -21.73 -0.85
CA ASP A 23 4.86 -21.49 -2.24
C ASP A 23 5.38 -20.11 -2.70
N PRO A 24 6.69 -20.00 -3.06
CA PRO A 24 7.28 -18.75 -3.49
C PRO A 24 6.54 -18.04 -4.64
N PRO A 25 5.89 -18.75 -5.57
CA PRO A 25 5.03 -18.13 -6.56
C PRO A 25 3.83 -17.32 -6.01
N LYS A 26 3.30 -17.67 -4.84
CA LYS A 26 2.15 -16.96 -4.23
C LYS A 26 2.54 -15.73 -3.42
N ARG A 27 3.83 -15.43 -3.33
CA ARG A 27 4.30 -14.25 -2.60
C ARG A 27 4.25 -13.03 -3.51
N PRO A 28 3.49 -11.98 -3.14
CA PRO A 28 3.60 -10.72 -3.86
C PRO A 28 4.99 -10.12 -3.63
N VAL A 29 5.44 -9.33 -4.59
CA VAL A 29 6.57 -8.43 -4.39
C VAL A 29 6.02 -7.18 -3.71
N VAL A 30 6.76 -6.67 -2.73
CA VAL A 30 6.41 -5.46 -1.98
C VAL A 30 7.59 -4.50 -2.05
N GLN A 31 7.34 -3.31 -2.60
CA GLN A 31 8.29 -2.21 -2.60
C GLN A 31 7.72 -1.05 -1.78
N SER A 32 8.49 -0.57 -0.81
CA SER A 32 8.08 0.50 0.10
C SER A 32 8.77 1.81 -0.24
N PHE A 33 8.03 2.92 -0.12
CA PHE A 33 8.47 4.28 -0.38
C PHE A 33 8.22 5.11 0.88
N PHE A 34 9.29 5.57 1.51
CA PHE A 34 9.21 6.36 2.74
C PHE A 34 9.31 7.84 2.41
N ASP A 35 8.27 8.60 2.76
CA ASP A 35 8.33 10.05 2.75
C ASP A 35 8.86 10.56 4.09
N THR A 36 10.00 11.26 4.04
CA THR A 36 10.64 11.82 5.23
C THR A 36 9.94 13.06 5.76
N ALA A 37 9.09 13.72 4.96
CA ALA A 37 8.37 14.92 5.37
C ALA A 37 7.16 14.58 6.25
N THR A 38 6.37 13.58 5.85
CA THR A 38 5.18 13.14 6.59
C THR A 38 5.42 11.92 7.49
N PHE A 39 6.58 11.26 7.37
CA PHE A 39 6.88 9.96 7.98
C PHE A 39 5.91 8.84 7.55
N THR A 40 5.21 9.02 6.43
CA THR A 40 4.34 8.01 5.86
C THR A 40 5.14 7.05 4.98
N VAL A 41 4.72 5.78 4.98
CA VAL A 41 5.25 4.76 4.08
C VAL A 41 4.13 4.35 3.11
N SER A 42 4.36 4.56 1.83
CA SER A 42 3.52 4.02 0.75
C SER A 42 4.07 2.68 0.27
N HIS A 43 3.20 1.78 -0.18
CA HIS A 43 3.61 0.47 -0.67
C HIS A 43 3.07 0.19 -2.08
N VAL A 44 3.92 -0.33 -2.96
CA VAL A 44 3.50 -0.98 -4.20
C VAL A 44 3.59 -2.49 -3.99
N VAL A 45 2.49 -3.19 -4.23
CA VAL A 45 2.37 -4.64 -4.03
C VAL A 45 1.89 -5.27 -5.33
N TRP A 46 2.60 -6.25 -5.88
CA TRP A 46 2.20 -6.88 -7.14
C TRP A 46 2.61 -8.33 -7.26
N ASP A 47 1.91 -9.05 -8.12
CA ASP A 47 2.25 -10.40 -8.55
C ASP A 47 3.20 -10.34 -9.76
N ARG A 48 4.41 -10.92 -9.59
CA ARG A 48 5.44 -10.98 -10.64
C ARG A 48 5.04 -11.83 -11.85
N PHE A 49 4.02 -12.69 -11.75
CA PHE A 49 3.61 -13.55 -12.85
C PHE A 49 2.47 -12.98 -13.69
N SER A 50 1.58 -12.21 -13.09
CA SER A 50 0.43 -11.59 -13.77
C SER A 50 0.55 -10.08 -13.99
N SER A 51 1.57 -9.44 -13.41
CA SER A 51 1.72 -7.97 -13.33
C SER A 51 0.61 -7.25 -12.55
N ALA A 52 -0.42 -7.95 -12.08
CA ALA A 52 -1.50 -7.34 -11.30
C ALA A 52 -0.95 -6.79 -9.97
N GLY A 53 -1.29 -5.53 -9.67
CA GLY A 53 -0.79 -4.86 -8.48
C GLY A 53 -1.74 -3.85 -7.86
N ALA A 54 -1.33 -3.38 -6.69
CA ALA A 54 -2.01 -2.38 -5.89
C ALA A 54 -1.00 -1.37 -5.32
N ILE A 55 -1.46 -0.15 -5.12
CA ILE A 55 -0.74 0.87 -4.35
C ILE A 55 -1.51 1.08 -3.05
N ILE A 56 -0.80 1.12 -1.92
CA ILE A 56 -1.37 1.28 -0.58
C ILE A 56 -0.83 2.57 0.05
N ASP A 57 -1.73 3.36 0.63
CA ASP A 57 -1.45 4.59 1.41
C ASP A 57 -0.55 5.59 0.67
N SER A 58 -1.03 6.03 -0.49
CA SER A 58 -0.26 6.93 -1.36
C SER A 58 -0.26 8.38 -0.85
N VAL A 59 0.93 8.98 -0.72
CA VAL A 59 1.09 10.35 -0.25
C VAL A 59 1.15 11.34 -1.41
N LEU A 60 0.34 12.39 -1.35
CA LEU A 60 0.52 13.59 -2.16
C LEU A 60 1.30 14.61 -1.31
N ASP A 61 2.56 14.86 -1.66
CA ASP A 61 3.37 15.81 -0.89
C ASP A 61 2.72 17.19 -0.99
N LEU A 62 2.46 17.83 0.15
CA LEU A 62 1.97 19.20 0.24
C LEU A 62 2.99 20.02 1.04
N ASP A 63 3.56 21.05 0.42
CA ASP A 63 4.33 22.05 1.14
C ASP A 63 3.38 22.94 1.95
N PRO A 64 3.36 22.86 3.30
CA PRO A 64 2.44 23.64 4.13
C PRO A 64 2.71 25.14 4.07
N ALA A 65 3.93 25.55 3.73
CA ALA A 65 4.34 26.95 3.68
C ALA A 65 3.94 27.64 2.38
N SER A 66 3.86 26.90 1.27
CA SER A 66 3.54 27.44 -0.06
C SER A 66 2.24 26.92 -0.67
N GLY A 67 1.61 25.92 -0.07
CA GLY A 67 0.43 25.22 -0.61
C GLY A 67 0.73 24.45 -1.90
N ARG A 68 2.00 24.27 -2.27
CA ARG A 68 2.39 23.57 -3.49
C ARG A 68 2.43 22.07 -3.23
N THR A 69 1.84 21.30 -4.14
CA THR A 69 2.06 19.87 -4.13
C THR A 69 3.41 19.58 -4.78
N MET A 70 4.41 19.10 -4.03
CA MET A 70 5.58 18.51 -4.66
C MET A 70 5.15 17.10 -5.11
N GLY A 71 5.34 16.77 -6.37
CA GLY A 71 4.85 15.50 -6.92
C GLY A 71 5.83 14.36 -6.73
N GLU A 72 6.80 14.44 -5.81
CA GLU A 72 7.97 13.57 -5.82
C GLU A 72 7.64 12.16 -5.32
N SER A 73 6.85 12.04 -4.24
CA SER A 73 6.38 10.74 -3.73
C SER A 73 5.51 10.03 -4.75
N ALA A 74 4.47 10.71 -5.27
CA ALA A 74 3.60 10.15 -6.29
C ALA A 74 4.35 9.81 -7.59
N ARG A 75 5.32 10.64 -8.00
CA ARG A 75 6.14 10.37 -9.18
C ARG A 75 7.05 9.17 -9.00
N SER A 76 7.64 8.99 -7.81
CA SER A 76 8.45 7.81 -7.50
C SER A 76 7.62 6.52 -7.61
N LEU A 77 6.37 6.55 -7.17
CA LEU A 77 5.42 5.43 -7.33
C LEU A 77 5.10 5.18 -8.81
N ILE A 78 4.78 6.23 -9.57
CA ILE A 78 4.46 6.14 -11.02
C ILE A 78 5.65 5.58 -11.80
N ASP A 79 6.85 6.11 -11.56
CA ASP A 79 8.07 5.71 -12.25
C ASP A 79 8.39 4.24 -11.95
N TYR A 80 8.19 3.80 -10.70
CA TYR A 80 8.38 2.40 -10.32
C TYR A 80 7.37 1.45 -10.98
N VAL A 81 6.07 1.80 -10.94
CA VAL A 81 5.00 1.03 -11.58
C VAL A 81 5.24 0.87 -13.08
N LYS A 82 5.66 1.95 -13.75
CA LYS A 82 5.96 1.92 -15.18
C LYS A 82 7.23 1.10 -15.48
N TYR A 83 8.25 1.19 -14.65
CA TYR A 83 9.49 0.43 -14.79
C TYR A 83 9.27 -1.08 -14.67
N GLU A 84 8.50 -1.52 -13.67
CA GLU A 84 8.19 -2.93 -13.42
C GLU A 84 7.02 -3.46 -14.28
N ASN A 85 6.41 -2.61 -15.11
CA ASN A 85 5.25 -2.94 -15.94
C ASN A 85 4.09 -3.56 -15.12
N ILE A 86 3.69 -2.85 -14.06
CA ILE A 86 2.64 -3.27 -13.14
C ILE A 86 1.28 -2.75 -13.64
N ASP A 87 0.30 -3.64 -13.72
CA ASP A 87 -1.11 -3.32 -13.96
C ASP A 87 -1.76 -2.96 -12.63
N VAL A 88 -1.92 -1.66 -12.37
CA VAL A 88 -2.49 -1.16 -11.11
C VAL A 88 -4.01 -1.34 -11.14
N GLN A 89 -4.49 -2.35 -10.43
CA GLN A 89 -5.92 -2.65 -10.33
C GLN A 89 -6.57 -1.95 -9.14
N TRP A 90 -5.80 -1.69 -8.09
CA TRP A 90 -6.30 -1.14 -6.84
C TRP A 90 -5.42 -0.01 -6.29
N LEU A 91 -6.08 1.03 -5.82
CA LEU A 91 -5.52 2.10 -5.02
C LEU A 91 -6.20 2.01 -3.65
N LEU A 92 -5.48 1.55 -2.63
CA LEU A 92 -6.02 1.20 -1.33
C LEU A 92 -5.61 2.24 -0.29
N GLU A 93 -6.59 2.76 0.44
CA GLU A 93 -6.37 3.66 1.57
C GLU A 93 -6.79 2.95 2.87
N THR A 94 -5.85 2.79 3.80
CA THR A 94 -6.09 2.07 5.06
C THR A 94 -7.03 2.83 5.99
N HIS A 95 -7.01 4.16 5.92
CA HIS A 95 -7.91 5.04 6.67
C HIS A 95 -8.11 6.36 5.94
N ALA A 96 -9.09 7.15 6.41
CA ALA A 96 -9.17 8.55 6.01
C ALA A 96 -8.03 9.29 6.72
N HIS A 97 -6.92 9.49 6.02
CA HIS A 97 -5.76 10.22 6.51
C HIS A 97 -6.17 11.67 6.86
N ALA A 98 -5.97 12.06 8.11
CA ALA A 98 -6.24 13.43 8.59
C ALA A 98 -4.96 14.28 8.62
N ASP A 99 -3.83 13.63 8.37
CA ASP A 99 -2.46 14.07 8.51
C ASP A 99 -1.76 14.30 7.15
N HIS A 100 -2.27 13.70 6.07
CA HIS A 100 -1.77 13.93 4.71
C HIS A 100 -2.88 13.88 3.64
N LEU A 101 -2.63 14.52 2.49
CA LEU A 101 -3.49 14.41 1.31
C LEU A 101 -3.15 13.12 0.58
N SER A 102 -4.15 12.31 0.24
CA SER A 102 -3.95 11.10 -0.56
C SER A 102 -3.63 11.46 -2.02
N ALA A 103 -2.64 10.78 -2.59
CA ALA A 103 -2.31 10.86 -4.02
C ALA A 103 -3.18 9.97 -4.91
N ALA A 104 -4.16 9.24 -4.35
CA ALA A 104 -4.93 8.25 -5.08
C ALA A 104 -5.61 8.81 -6.33
N SER A 105 -6.18 10.02 -6.28
CA SER A 105 -6.80 10.63 -7.45
C SER A 105 -5.80 10.95 -8.57
N LEU A 106 -4.58 11.39 -8.21
CA LEU A 106 -3.50 11.64 -9.16
C LEU A 106 -3.02 10.32 -9.78
N LEU A 107 -2.80 9.31 -8.95
CA LEU A 107 -2.38 7.98 -9.39
C LEU A 107 -3.44 7.32 -10.26
N GLN A 108 -4.73 7.49 -9.95
CA GLN A 108 -5.82 6.97 -10.77
C GLN A 108 -5.83 7.58 -12.16
N ALA A 109 -5.57 8.89 -12.27
CA ALA A 109 -5.50 9.57 -13.56
C ALA A 109 -4.33 9.08 -14.42
N GLU A 110 -3.19 8.75 -13.80
CA GLU A 110 -1.95 8.37 -14.50
C GLU A 110 -1.83 6.86 -14.76
N LEU A 111 -2.38 6.02 -13.88
CA LEU A 111 -2.17 4.57 -13.85
C LEU A 111 -3.48 3.76 -13.96
N GLY A 112 -4.63 4.40 -13.78
CA GLY A 112 -5.93 3.73 -13.70
C GLY A 112 -6.19 3.09 -12.34
N GLY A 113 -6.89 1.95 -12.33
CA GLY A 113 -7.23 1.23 -11.11
C GLY A 113 -8.45 1.77 -10.35
N GLN A 114 -8.91 0.97 -9.40
CA GLN A 114 -10.07 1.26 -8.56
C GLN A 114 -9.64 1.76 -7.20
N LEU A 115 -10.18 2.91 -6.79
CA LEU A 115 -9.98 3.44 -5.45
C LEU A 115 -10.88 2.68 -4.46
N ALA A 116 -10.26 2.12 -3.42
CA ALA A 116 -10.97 1.51 -2.30
C ALA A 116 -10.42 2.08 -0.98
N ILE A 117 -11.32 2.27 -0.02
CA ILE A 117 -11.00 2.79 1.31
C ILE A 117 -11.69 1.91 2.35
N GLY A 118 -11.03 1.72 3.50
CA GLY A 118 -11.66 1.05 4.65
C GLY A 118 -12.99 1.70 5.02
N GLN A 119 -14.06 0.90 5.09
CA GLN A 119 -15.35 1.40 5.56
C GLN A 119 -15.20 1.83 7.03
N LYS A 120 -15.62 3.06 7.35
CA LYS A 120 -15.59 3.59 8.72
C LYS A 120 -16.30 2.62 9.67
N TYR A 121 -15.64 2.25 10.77
CA TYR A 121 -16.25 1.47 11.83
C TYR A 121 -17.47 2.23 12.37
N GLN A 122 -18.66 1.66 12.23
CA GLN A 122 -19.87 2.14 12.90
C GLN A 122 -20.09 1.28 14.14
N GLY A 123 -19.52 1.70 15.27
CA GLY A 123 -19.69 1.04 16.57
C GLY A 123 -19.22 1.94 17.68
#